data_AF-A0A3S9F6E4-F1
#
_entry.id   AF-A0A3S9F6E4-F1
#
_cell.length_a   1.000
_cell.length_b   1.000
_cell.length_c   1.000
_cell.angle_alpha   90.00
_cell.angle_beta   90.00
_cell.angle_gamma   90.00
#
_symmetry.space_group_name_H-M   'P 1'
#
loop_
_entity.id
_entity.type
_entity.pdbx_description
1 polymer ?
#
loop_
_entity_poly.entity_id
_entity_poly.type
_entity_poly.pdbx_seq_one_letter_code
_entity_poly.pdbx_strand_id
1 'polypeptide(L)'
;MKWLDLLTGGYASLIKYGLIAAVIVGAFGYTYHLGGAHKEATWSAKYDKREAEIKAATAAEISRQAQANAQAKANESKRLDELEAANQALEAHIKELSDAANADPDRDRVCLSDGSGLRIDSVHQ
;
A
#
# COMPACT_ATOMS: atom_id res chain seq x y z
N MET A 1 25.67 -9.36 77.09
CA MET A 1 25.31 -8.00 76.63
C MET A 1 26.49 -7.03 76.70
N LYS A 2 27.25 -6.93 77.80
CA LYS A 2 28.39 -5.99 77.95
C LYS A 2 29.48 -5.99 76.85
N TRP A 3 29.78 -7.12 76.21
CA TRP A 3 30.78 -7.16 75.12
C TRP A 3 30.30 -6.62 73.77
N LEU A 4 29.00 -6.79 73.47
CA LEU A 4 28.39 -6.21 72.26
C LEU A 4 28.32 -4.69 72.39
N ASP A 5 27.94 -4.18 73.56
CA ASP A 5 27.90 -2.74 73.83
C ASP A 5 29.29 -2.07 73.78
N LEU A 6 30.35 -2.79 74.18
CA LEU A 6 31.74 -2.32 74.09
C LEU A 6 32.23 -2.23 72.63
N LEU A 7 31.83 -3.18 71.77
CA LEU A 7 32.20 -3.25 70.36
C LEU A 7 31.41 -2.29 69.47
N THR A 8 30.16 -2.03 69.81
CA THR A 8 29.26 -1.17 69.02
C THR A 8 29.02 0.20 69.65
N GLY A 9 29.67 0.50 70.78
CA GLY A 9 29.45 1.74 71.53
C GLY A 9 28.00 1.93 72.03
N GLY A 10 27.28 0.85 72.31
CA GLY A 10 25.84 0.87 72.64
C GLY A 10 24.88 1.02 71.44
N TYR A 11 25.39 1.10 70.21
CA TYR A 11 24.59 1.23 68.99
C TYR A 11 24.28 -0.10 68.28
N ALA A 12 24.45 -1.25 68.96
CA ALA A 12 24.25 -2.58 68.37
C ALA A 12 22.87 -2.72 67.69
N SER A 13 21.83 -2.13 68.27
CA SER A 13 20.49 -2.09 67.70
C SER A 13 20.44 -1.27 66.41
N LEU A 14 21.01 -0.06 66.39
CA LEU A 14 21.06 0.80 65.20
C LEU A 14 21.88 0.18 64.07
N ILE A 15 23.02 -0.44 64.37
CA ILE A 15 23.84 -1.14 63.36
C ILE A 15 23.04 -2.30 62.76
N LYS A 16 22.33 -3.07 63.60
CA LYS A 16 21.45 -4.15 63.13
C LYS A 16 20.34 -3.62 62.23
N TYR A 17 19.65 -2.55 62.63
CA TYR A 17 18.60 -1.94 61.79
C TYR A 17 19.16 -1.34 60.50
N GLY A 18 20.34 -0.73 60.54
CA GLY A 18 21.03 -0.21 59.36
C GLY A 18 21.39 -1.30 58.36
N LEU A 19 21.89 -2.44 58.83
CA LEU A 19 22.17 -3.61 57.98
C LEU A 19 20.89 -4.19 57.37
N ILE A 20 19.82 -4.32 58.16
CA ILE A 20 18.52 -4.79 57.65
C ILE A 20 17.98 -3.83 56.58
N ALA A 21 18.04 -2.51 56.84
CA ALA A 21 17.61 -1.51 55.87
C ALA A 21 18.45 -1.55 54.59
N ALA A 22 19.77 -1.72 54.69
CA ALA A 22 20.66 -1.85 53.53
C ALA A 22 20.33 -3.09 52.68
N VAL A 23 20.04 -4.23 53.31
CA VAL A 23 19.61 -5.45 52.58
C VAL A 23 18.28 -5.22 51.85
N ILE A 24 17.31 -4.58 52.51
CA ILE A 24 16.01 -4.27 51.88
C ILE A 24 16.19 -3.34 50.68
N VAL A 25 16.94 -2.24 50.83
CA VAL A 25 17.19 -1.29 49.74
C VAL A 25 17.95 -1.95 48.60
N GLY A 26 18.96 -2.78 48.90
CA GLY A 26 19.70 -3.54 47.90
C GLY A 26 18.81 -4.51 47.12
N ALA A 27 17.94 -5.26 47.80
CA ALA A 27 17.02 -6.19 47.16
C ALA A 27 15.97 -5.48 46.29
N PHE A 28 15.40 -4.37 46.77
CA PHE A 28 14.46 -3.56 45.98
C PHE A 28 15.14 -2.92 44.75
N GLY A 29 16.33 -2.36 44.91
CA GLY A 29 17.09 -1.77 43.80
C GLY A 29 17.43 -2.80 42.72
N TYR A 30 17.90 -3.98 43.12
CA TYR A 30 18.25 -5.06 42.20
C TYR A 30 17.03 -5.59 41.42
N THR A 31 15.92 -5.86 42.13
CA THR A 31 14.69 -6.36 41.48
C THR A 31 14.05 -5.31 40.57
N TYR A 32 14.06 -4.04 40.96
CA TYR A 32 13.61 -2.94 40.12
C TYR A 32 14.47 -2.80 38.84
N HIS A 33 15.80 -2.85 38.97
CA HIS A 33 16.71 -2.76 37.84
C HIS A 33 16.56 -3.93 36.86
N LEU A 34 16.52 -5.17 37.36
CA LEU A 34 16.27 -6.35 36.53
C LEU A 34 14.92 -6.27 35.82
N GLY A 35 13.87 -5.84 36.53
CA GLY A 35 12.55 -5.64 35.95
C GLY A 35 12.55 -4.57 34.84
N GLY A 36 13.28 -3.48 35.05
CA GLY A 36 13.47 -2.41 34.05
C GLY A 36 14.19 -2.91 32.80
N ALA A 37 15.35 -3.54 32.98
CA ALA A 37 16.16 -4.09 31.89
C ALA A 37 15.40 -5.15 31.07
N HIS A 38 14.65 -6.03 31.74
CA HIS A 38 13.84 -7.04 31.06
C HIS A 38 12.71 -6.40 30.23
N LYS A 39 12.04 -5.38 30.79
CA LYS A 39 11.00 -4.63 30.06
C LYS A 39 11.58 -3.95 28.83
N GLU A 40 12.72 -3.28 28.97
CA GLU A 40 13.42 -2.62 27.86
C GLU A 40 13.76 -3.62 26.74
N ALA A 41 14.38 -4.75 27.08
CA ALA A 41 14.70 -5.80 26.12
C ALA A 41 13.44 -6.36 25.42
N THR A 42 12.35 -6.56 26.17
CA THR A 42 11.08 -7.06 25.61
C THR A 42 10.47 -6.08 24.63
N TRP A 43 10.46 -4.78 24.96
CA TRP A 43 9.91 -3.75 24.09
C TRP A 43 10.81 -3.52 22.87
N SER A 44 12.13 -3.49 23.03
CA SER A 44 13.07 -3.41 21.91
C SER A 44 12.82 -4.54 20.91
N ALA A 45 12.76 -5.79 21.40
CA ALA A 45 12.49 -6.95 20.54
C ALA A 45 11.13 -6.87 19.82
N LYS A 46 10.10 -6.32 20.48
CA LYS A 46 8.79 -6.08 19.84
C LYS A 46 8.88 -5.03 18.74
N TYR A 47 9.63 -3.95 18.95
CA TYR A 47 9.83 -2.91 17.95
C TYR A 47 10.62 -3.44 16.75
N ASP A 48 11.74 -4.13 16.99
CA ASP A 48 12.58 -4.70 15.93
C ASP A 48 11.77 -5.68 15.07
N LYS A 49 10.99 -6.55 15.71
CA LYS A 49 10.08 -7.48 15.02
C LYS A 49 9.04 -6.73 14.18
N ARG A 50 8.38 -5.72 14.76
CA ARG A 50 7.37 -4.92 14.06
C ARG A 50 7.97 -4.19 12.86
N GLU A 51 9.17 -3.65 13.00
CA GLU A 51 9.85 -2.94 11.91
C GLU A 51 10.21 -3.89 10.76
N ALA A 52 10.70 -5.10 11.08
CA ALA A 52 10.95 -6.13 10.08
C ALA A 52 9.66 -6.57 9.36
N GLU A 53 8.57 -6.79 10.10
CA GLU A 53 7.26 -7.13 9.53
C GLU A 53 6.70 -6.02 8.63
N ILE A 54 6.82 -4.75 9.04
CA ILE A 54 6.40 -3.61 8.22
C ILE A 54 7.22 -3.55 6.94
N LYS A 55 8.55 -3.66 7.01
CA LYS A 55 9.41 -3.65 5.81
C LYS A 55 9.03 -4.77 4.84
N ALA A 56 8.79 -5.97 5.35
CA ALA A 56 8.37 -7.10 4.51
C ALA A 56 6.99 -6.85 3.87
N ALA A 57 6.01 -6.37 4.63
CA ALA A 57 4.67 -6.06 4.13
C ALA A 57 4.70 -4.93 3.09
N THR A 58 5.48 -3.87 3.33
CA THR A 58 5.65 -2.77 2.38
C THR A 58 6.30 -3.25 1.08
N ALA A 59 7.34 -4.07 1.15
CA ALA A 59 7.98 -4.62 -0.05
C ALA A 59 7.02 -5.50 -0.87
N ALA A 60 6.23 -6.35 -0.20
CA ALA A 60 5.20 -7.17 -0.84
C ALA A 60 4.13 -6.31 -1.53
N GLU A 61 3.67 -5.25 -0.87
CA GLU A 61 2.66 -4.34 -1.43
C GLU A 61 3.19 -3.55 -2.63
N ILE A 62 4.43 -3.05 -2.57
CA ILE A 62 5.09 -2.41 -3.71
C ILE A 62 5.16 -3.37 -4.89
N SER A 63 5.53 -4.63 -4.67
CA SER A 63 5.58 -5.65 -5.72
C SER A 63 4.20 -5.93 -6.33
N ARG A 64 3.16 -6.04 -5.48
CA ARG A 64 1.77 -6.24 -5.93
C ARG A 64 1.29 -5.08 -6.81
N GLN A 65 1.55 -3.84 -6.38
CA GLN A 65 1.19 -2.64 -7.14
C GLN A 65 1.98 -2.56 -8.46
N ALA A 66 3.27 -2.86 -8.45
CA ALA A 66 4.09 -2.87 -9.66
C ALA A 66 3.56 -3.88 -10.70
N GLN A 67 3.20 -5.08 -10.26
CA GLN A 67 2.61 -6.11 -11.13
C GLN A 67 1.25 -5.67 -11.69
N ALA A 68 0.36 -5.16 -10.84
CA ALA A 68 -0.95 -4.68 -11.27
C ALA A 68 -0.84 -3.53 -12.29
N ASN A 69 0.09 -2.58 -12.06
CA ASN A 69 0.34 -1.48 -12.97
C ASN A 69 0.93 -1.94 -14.30
N ALA A 70 1.85 -2.91 -14.28
CA ALA A 70 2.40 -3.48 -15.52
C ALA A 70 1.31 -4.17 -16.34
N GLN A 71 0.43 -4.94 -15.69
CA GLN A 71 -0.70 -5.59 -16.36
C GLN A 71 -1.69 -4.57 -16.93
N ALA A 72 -2.02 -3.52 -16.16
CA ALA A 72 -2.91 -2.45 -16.62
C ALA A 72 -2.33 -1.75 -17.86
N LYS A 73 -1.04 -1.41 -17.86
CA LYS A 73 -0.36 -0.82 -19.03
C LYS A 73 -0.38 -1.74 -20.25
N ALA A 74 -0.17 -3.03 -20.07
CA ALA A 74 -0.23 -4.00 -21.16
C ALA A 74 -1.64 -4.13 -21.76
N ASN A 75 -2.68 -4.09 -20.91
CA ASN A 75 -4.06 -4.09 -21.36
C ASN A 75 -4.43 -2.80 -22.09
N GLU A 76 -4.00 -1.66 -21.57
CA GLU A 76 -4.25 -0.36 -22.21
C GLU A 76 -3.55 -0.26 -23.57
N SER A 77 -2.32 -0.75 -23.70
CA SER A 77 -1.63 -0.82 -24.99
C SER A 77 -2.45 -1.58 -26.03
N LYS A 78 -3.01 -2.74 -25.66
CA LYS A 78 -3.88 -3.52 -26.56
C LYS A 78 -5.14 -2.76 -26.94
N ARG A 79 -5.75 -2.03 -25.98
CA ARG A 79 -6.93 -1.21 -26.25
C ARG A 79 -6.63 -0.05 -27.20
N LEU A 80 -5.46 0.55 -27.08
CA LEU A 80 -5.01 1.59 -27.99
C LEU A 80 -4.81 1.04 -29.41
N ASP A 81 -4.19 -0.14 -29.55
CA ASP A 81 -4.02 -0.80 -30.84
C ASP A 81 -5.39 -1.15 -31.48
N GLU A 82 -6.33 -1.66 -30.69
CA GLU A 82 -7.71 -1.93 -31.13
C GLU A 82 -8.42 -0.64 -31.58
N LEU A 83 -8.25 0.46 -30.82
CA LEU A 83 -8.87 1.75 -31.12
C LEU A 83 -8.26 2.37 -32.38
N GLU A 84 -6.96 2.24 -32.59
CA GLU A 84 -6.29 2.71 -33.80
C GLU A 84 -6.78 1.95 -35.04
N ALA A 85 -6.89 0.62 -34.95
CA ALA A 85 -7.46 -0.19 -36.03
C ALA A 85 -8.92 0.18 -36.32
N ALA A 86 -9.73 0.41 -35.28
CA ALA A 86 -11.11 0.85 -35.44
C ALA A 86 -11.21 2.24 -36.09
N ASN A 87 -10.32 3.17 -35.72
CA ASN A 87 -10.27 4.50 -36.33
C ASN A 87 -9.90 4.42 -37.80
N GLN A 88 -8.89 3.62 -38.17
CA GLN A 88 -8.51 3.43 -39.59
C GLN A 88 -9.66 2.82 -40.41
N ALA A 89 -10.37 1.83 -39.84
CA ALA A 89 -11.55 1.26 -40.49
C ALA A 89 -12.67 2.29 -40.68
N LEU A 90 -12.90 3.13 -39.66
CA LEU A 90 -13.90 4.20 -39.72
C LEU A 90 -13.54 5.26 -40.76
N GLU A 91 -12.27 5.69 -40.82
CA GLU A 91 -11.78 6.63 -41.83
C GLU A 91 -11.93 6.08 -43.25
N ALA A 92 -11.61 4.79 -43.46
CA ALA A 92 -11.81 4.13 -44.75
C ALA A 92 -13.29 4.12 -45.14
N HIS A 93 -14.19 3.84 -44.20
CA HIS A 93 -15.62 3.83 -44.46
C HIS A 93 -16.19 5.23 -44.74
N ILE A 94 -15.72 6.25 -44.01
CA ILE A 94 -16.07 7.65 -44.29
C ILE A 94 -15.61 8.04 -45.70
N LYS A 95 -14.39 7.64 -46.09
CA LYS A 95 -13.88 7.90 -47.43
C LYS A 95 -14.74 7.21 -48.50
N GLU A 96 -15.08 5.94 -48.30
CA GLU A 96 -15.94 5.18 -49.21
C GLU A 96 -17.32 5.85 -49.37
N LEU A 97 -17.96 6.24 -48.27
CA LEU A 97 -19.24 6.94 -48.30
C LEU A 97 -19.13 8.31 -48.97
N SER A 98 -18.04 9.05 -48.74
CA SER A 98 -17.81 10.35 -49.38
C SER A 98 -17.58 10.21 -50.89
N ASP A 99 -16.80 9.21 -51.30
CA ASP A 99 -16.55 8.91 -52.72
C ASP A 99 -17.85 8.46 -53.40
N ALA A 100 -18.68 7.64 -52.73
CA ALA A 100 -19.99 7.23 -53.20
C ALA A 100 -20.99 8.40 -53.32
N ALA A 101 -20.97 9.34 -52.37
CA ALA A 101 -21.79 10.55 -52.43
C ALA A 101 -21.34 11.50 -53.55
N ASN A 102 -20.04 11.58 -53.82
CA ASN A 102 -19.49 12.38 -54.92
C ASN A 102 -19.80 11.78 -56.29
N ALA A 103 -19.86 10.45 -56.39
CA ALA A 103 -20.23 9.73 -57.59
C ALA A 103 -21.76 9.69 -57.83
N ASP A 104 -22.57 10.21 -56.91
CA ASP A 104 -24.02 10.19 -57.01
C ASP A 104 -24.50 11.13 -58.15
N PRO A 105 -25.15 10.60 -59.20
CA PRO A 105 -25.69 11.40 -60.30
C PRO A 105 -26.77 12.39 -59.85
N ASP A 106 -27.44 12.12 -58.72
CA ASP A 106 -28.53 12.93 -58.18
C ASP A 106 -28.05 13.90 -57.08
N ARG A 107 -26.73 14.03 -56.83
CA ARG A 107 -26.15 14.85 -55.74
C ARG A 107 -26.67 16.29 -55.67
N ASP A 108 -26.80 16.95 -56.82
CA ASP A 108 -27.18 18.37 -56.90
C ASP A 108 -28.68 18.57 -57.20
N ARG A 109 -29.49 17.50 -57.12
CA ARG A 109 -30.92 17.51 -57.43
C ARG A 109 -31.74 17.95 -56.21
N VAL A 110 -32.72 18.83 -56.42
CA VAL A 110 -33.56 19.41 -55.35
C VAL A 110 -34.53 18.38 -54.74
N CYS A 111 -34.78 17.26 -55.43
CA CYS A 111 -35.69 16.20 -55.01
C CYS A 111 -35.00 14.82 -55.10
N LEU A 112 -35.28 13.96 -54.12
CA LEU A 112 -34.85 12.55 -54.09
C LEU A 112 -35.38 11.81 -55.32
N SER A 113 -34.53 11.06 -56.01
CA SER A 113 -34.98 10.17 -57.08
C SER A 113 -35.60 8.90 -56.51
N ASP A 114 -36.40 8.19 -57.31
CA ASP A 114 -36.94 6.88 -56.95
C ASP A 114 -35.81 5.88 -56.56
N GLY A 115 -34.62 6.04 -57.13
CA GLY A 115 -33.42 5.26 -56.79
C GLY A 115 -32.78 5.65 -55.45
N SER A 116 -32.85 6.92 -55.04
CA SER A 116 -32.35 7.37 -53.74
C SER A 116 -33.18 6.82 -52.56
N GLY A 117 -34.49 6.68 -52.73
CA GLY A 117 -35.38 6.09 -51.71
C GLY A 117 -35.01 4.64 -51.36
N LEU A 118 -34.64 3.84 -52.36
CA LEU A 118 -34.19 2.44 -52.19
C LEU A 118 -32.85 2.31 -51.44
N ARG A 119 -31.95 3.29 -51.56
CA ARG A 119 -30.64 3.30 -50.87
C ARG A 119 -30.74 3.67 -49.40
N ILE A 120 -31.69 4.54 -49.03
CA ILE A 120 -31.93 4.91 -47.63
C ILE A 120 -32.52 3.72 -46.86
N ASP A 121 -33.43 2.97 -47.49
CA ASP A 121 -34.09 1.83 -46.87
C ASP A 121 -33.14 0.66 -46.57
N SER A 122 -32.07 0.49 -47.36
CA SER A 122 -31.05 -0.55 -47.16
C SER A 122 -30.08 -0.28 -46.00
N VAL A 123 -30.05 0.94 -45.46
CA VAL A 123 -29.21 1.33 -44.31
C VAL A 123 -29.97 1.18 -42.98
N HIS A 124 -31.30 0.98 -43.03
CA HIS A 124 -32.18 0.84 -41.87
C HIS A 124 -32.60 -0.61 -41.57
N GLN A 125 -32.10 -1.60 -42.31
CA GLN A 125 -32.21 -3.04 -41.99
C GLN A 125 -30.93 -3.54 -41.33
#